data_AF-A0A834L8L8-F1
#
_entry.id   AF-A0A834L8L8-F1
#
_cell.length_a   1.000
_cell.length_b   1.000
_cell.length_c   1.000
_cell.angle_alpha   90.00
_cell.angle_beta   90.00
_cell.angle_gamma   90.00
#
_symmetry.space_group_name_H-M   'P 1'
#
loop_
_entity.id
_entity.type
_entity.pdbx_description
1 polymer ?
#
loop_
_entity_poly.entity_id
_entity_poly.type
_entity_poly.pdbx_seq_one_letter_code
_entity_poly.pdbx_strand_id
1 'polypeptide(L)'
;MFYRDMNRTTHAKLLMIIYQVLLLHRGPIIKFTLTLSGLKSCSEIDQLIRFVSSNDIQDFALDIGQGELYKLPSTLYSCLQLRHLDLSSCMIKPPPGFEGFTRLISLDLCDVVIADDVLSSLISNCPLLVDLTLHSSTGSHSLEVVGPNLKCVRCDGHFRSICFTNTSRLADVCVYLKGERGELRCSEEYISISVMLLDSVPVIESLGLDFCYVKAFPGGTSDIPIDLDLTEVHGCLDVSLNKLREVDMKNVSGTKAELEFIKLLLAKSPILETMLIELNSSLGLVAELRIVKVLTRLRRASPQAEMNLVSRDED
;
A
#
# COMPACT_ATOMS: atom_id res chain seq x y z
N MET A 1 9.42 28.22 21.25
CA MET A 1 8.94 27.43 22.40
C MET A 1 7.50 27.75 22.80
N PHE A 2 7.07 29.01 22.82
CA PHE A 2 5.69 29.41 23.21
C PHE A 2 4.52 28.86 22.34
N TYR A 3 4.77 28.53 21.07
CA TYR A 3 3.72 28.04 20.16
C TYR A 3 3.29 26.57 20.43
N ARG A 4 4.17 25.75 21.04
CA ARG A 4 3.88 24.34 21.36
C ARG A 4 2.98 24.19 22.59
N ASP A 5 3.10 25.07 23.57
CA ASP A 5 2.36 24.98 24.84
C ASP A 5 0.91 25.50 24.72
N MET A 6 0.64 26.49 23.85
CA MET A 6 -0.73 26.93 23.55
C MET A 6 -1.54 25.86 22.81
N ASN A 7 -0.88 25.09 21.94
CA ASN A 7 -1.58 24.03 21.19
C ASN A 7 -1.94 22.87 22.13
N ARG A 8 -1.01 22.45 23.00
CA ARG A 8 -1.22 21.37 23.98
C ARG A 8 -2.41 21.62 24.92
N THR A 9 -2.59 22.87 25.37
CA THR A 9 -3.70 23.26 26.24
C THR A 9 -5.05 23.33 25.51
N THR A 10 -5.07 23.65 24.22
CA THR A 10 -6.29 23.68 23.40
C THR A 10 -6.74 22.26 23.04
N HIS A 11 -5.81 21.41 22.65
CA HIS A 11 -6.07 19.99 22.37
C HIS A 11 -6.54 19.21 23.61
N ALA A 12 -5.96 19.45 24.79
CA ALA A 12 -6.41 18.83 26.03
C ALA A 12 -7.86 19.24 26.38
N LYS A 13 -8.22 20.51 26.19
CA LYS A 13 -9.61 20.97 26.39
C LYS A 13 -10.57 20.30 25.41
N LEU A 14 -10.19 20.18 24.14
CA LEU A 14 -10.99 19.51 23.11
C LEU A 14 -11.19 18.02 23.45
N LEU A 15 -10.14 17.31 23.86
CA LEU A 15 -10.23 15.92 24.31
C LEU A 15 -11.15 15.76 25.52
N MET A 16 -11.09 16.69 26.48
CA MET A 16 -11.98 16.68 27.64
C MET A 16 -13.45 16.91 27.22
N ILE A 17 -13.71 17.80 26.26
CA ILE A 17 -15.05 18.01 25.72
C ILE A 17 -15.55 16.74 25.02
N ILE A 18 -14.73 16.13 24.16
CA ILE A 18 -15.07 14.87 23.47
C ILE A 18 -15.40 13.78 24.48
N TYR A 19 -14.56 13.61 25.51
CA TYR A 19 -14.77 12.61 26.55
C TYR A 19 -16.08 12.86 27.32
N GLN A 20 -16.39 14.11 27.67
CA GLN A 20 -17.66 14.46 28.32
C GLN A 20 -18.88 14.17 27.42
N VAL A 21 -18.79 14.48 26.13
CA VAL A 21 -19.87 14.17 25.16
C VAL A 21 -20.10 12.66 25.10
N LEU A 22 -19.03 11.86 25.08
CA LEU A 22 -19.13 10.41 25.06
C LEU A 22 -19.71 9.82 26.35
N LEU A 23 -19.33 10.35 27.51
CA LEU A 23 -19.93 9.95 28.79
C LEU A 23 -21.44 10.24 28.85
N LEU A 24 -21.90 11.28 28.16
CA LEU A 24 -23.32 11.66 28.10
C LEU A 24 -24.09 10.93 27.00
N HIS A 25 -23.39 10.27 26.07
CA HIS A 25 -24.02 9.56 24.96
C HIS A 25 -24.81 8.35 25.48
N ARG A 26 -26.11 8.32 25.17
CA ARG A 26 -27.01 7.21 25.49
C ARG A 26 -27.38 6.48 24.21
N GLY A 27 -26.65 5.42 23.91
CA GLY A 27 -26.85 4.59 22.72
C GLY A 27 -25.58 3.87 22.30
N PRO A 28 -25.68 2.87 21.41
CA PRO A 28 -24.51 2.18 20.89
C PRO A 28 -23.64 3.12 20.05
N ILE A 29 -22.31 3.02 20.21
CA ILE A 29 -21.35 3.77 19.39
C ILE A 29 -20.82 2.81 18.34
N ILE A 30 -21.43 2.85 17.16
CA ILE A 30 -21.11 1.91 16.07
C ILE A 30 -19.85 2.36 15.32
N LYS A 31 -19.64 3.68 15.18
CA LYS A 31 -18.52 4.27 14.46
C LYS A 31 -17.87 5.38 15.28
N PHE A 32 -16.55 5.36 15.32
CA PHE A 32 -15.74 6.39 15.96
C PHE A 32 -14.50 6.70 15.11
N THR A 33 -14.31 7.99 14.82
CA THR A 33 -13.16 8.49 14.07
C THR A 33 -12.54 9.63 14.85
N LEU A 34 -11.23 9.53 15.11
CA LEU A 34 -10.47 10.56 15.80
C LEU A 34 -9.26 10.95 14.96
N THR A 35 -9.27 12.17 14.43
CA THR A 35 -8.17 12.76 13.66
C THR A 35 -7.65 13.98 14.39
N LEU A 36 -6.41 13.93 14.86
CA LEU A 36 -5.83 14.95 15.72
C LEU A 36 -4.37 15.23 15.31
N SER A 37 -4.15 16.26 14.51
CA SER A 37 -2.80 16.64 14.07
C SER A 37 -1.99 17.29 15.20
N GLY A 38 -0.73 16.87 15.39
CA GLY A 38 0.25 17.56 16.25
C GLY A 38 0.08 17.31 17.76
N LEU A 39 -0.73 16.33 18.14
CA LEU A 39 -0.88 15.85 19.52
C LEU A 39 0.13 14.73 19.79
N LYS A 40 0.88 14.85 20.90
CA LYS A 40 1.65 13.71 21.41
C LYS A 40 0.69 12.75 22.14
N SER A 41 0.99 11.46 22.08
CA SER A 41 0.36 10.40 22.90
C SER A 41 0.11 10.90 24.33
N CYS A 42 -1.15 10.90 24.77
CA CYS A 42 -1.55 11.38 26.09
C CYS A 42 -2.63 10.47 26.71
N SER A 43 -2.72 10.47 28.04
CA SER A 43 -3.60 9.55 28.78
C SER A 43 -5.09 9.78 28.53
N GLU A 44 -5.48 10.96 28.06
CA GLU A 44 -6.83 11.31 27.66
C GLU A 44 -7.26 10.52 26.42
N ILE A 45 -6.37 10.31 25.45
CA ILE A 45 -6.65 9.46 24.28
C ILE A 45 -6.82 8.00 24.73
N ASP A 46 -6.03 7.53 25.68
CA ASP A 46 -6.18 6.17 26.22
C ASP A 46 -7.55 5.98 26.90
N GLN A 47 -8.03 6.99 27.64
CA GLN A 47 -9.35 6.96 28.28
C GLN A 47 -10.47 6.94 27.24
N LEU A 48 -10.32 7.74 26.20
CA LEU A 48 -11.24 7.84 25.08
C LEU A 48 -11.36 6.50 24.34
N ILE A 49 -10.22 5.92 23.96
CA ILE A 49 -10.20 4.61 23.29
C ILE A 49 -10.78 3.54 24.20
N ARG A 50 -10.41 3.50 25.49
CA ARG A 50 -11.01 2.55 26.45
C ARG A 50 -12.52 2.64 26.53
N PHE A 51 -13.07 3.85 26.53
CA PHE A 51 -14.52 4.06 26.56
C PHE A 51 -15.16 3.52 25.28
N VAL A 52 -14.65 3.92 24.12
CA VAL A 52 -15.17 3.51 22.81
C VAL A 52 -15.06 2.00 22.62
N SER A 53 -13.94 1.39 22.99
CA SER A 53 -13.72 -0.07 22.94
C SER A 53 -14.72 -0.86 23.79
N SER A 54 -15.31 -0.24 24.82
CA SER A 54 -16.31 -0.88 25.68
C SER A 54 -17.74 -0.80 25.13
N ASN A 55 -17.96 -0.16 23.97
CA ASN A 55 -19.28 0.13 23.40
C ASN A 55 -19.60 -0.66 22.10
N ASP A 56 -19.05 -1.87 21.94
CA ASP A 56 -19.30 -2.75 20.79
C ASP A 56 -19.11 -2.08 19.42
N ILE A 57 -18.06 -1.27 19.31
CA ILE A 57 -17.73 -0.53 18.08
C ILE A 57 -17.48 -1.45 16.89
N GLN A 58 -17.94 -1.02 15.71
CA GLN A 58 -17.75 -1.71 14.43
C GLN A 58 -16.74 -0.98 13.53
N ASP A 59 -16.74 0.36 13.53
CA ASP A 59 -15.87 1.17 12.68
C ASP A 59 -14.98 2.06 13.52
N PHE A 60 -13.69 1.77 13.60
CA PHE A 60 -12.72 2.55 14.36
C PHE A 60 -11.66 3.13 13.44
N ALA A 61 -11.48 4.45 13.50
CA ALA A 61 -10.44 5.16 12.77
C ALA A 61 -9.65 6.08 13.72
N LEU A 62 -8.33 6.00 13.69
CA LEU A 62 -7.45 6.79 14.54
C LEU A 62 -6.27 7.35 13.74
N ASP A 63 -6.18 8.68 13.69
CA ASP A 63 -5.05 9.40 13.10
C ASP A 63 -4.54 10.47 14.09
N ILE A 64 -3.30 10.29 14.54
CA ILE A 64 -2.66 11.14 15.57
C ILE A 64 -1.64 12.11 14.95
N GLY A 65 -1.44 12.07 13.62
CA GLY A 65 -0.59 13.01 12.88
C GLY A 65 0.86 13.12 13.41
N GLN A 66 1.56 14.20 13.02
CA GLN A 66 2.99 14.38 13.28
C GLN A 66 3.35 14.35 14.78
N GLY A 67 4.08 13.32 15.20
CA GLY A 67 4.50 13.13 16.58
C GLY A 67 5.28 11.84 16.81
N GLU A 68 5.23 11.35 18.05
CA GLU A 68 5.74 10.02 18.42
C GLU A 68 4.67 8.97 18.10
N LEU A 69 5.09 7.77 17.69
CA LEU A 69 4.19 6.65 17.40
C LEU A 69 3.26 6.36 18.59
N TYR A 70 1.95 6.37 18.34
CA TYR A 70 0.97 6.12 19.39
C TYR A 70 0.88 4.63 19.71
N LYS A 71 1.11 4.27 20.98
CA LYS A 71 0.97 2.88 21.44
C LYS A 71 -0.50 2.59 21.70
N LEU A 72 -1.08 1.71 20.89
CA LEU A 72 -2.49 1.37 21.03
C LEU A 72 -2.77 0.68 22.36
N PRO A 73 -3.80 1.12 23.12
CA PRO A 73 -4.23 0.45 24.34
C PRO A 73 -4.65 -1.00 24.08
N SER A 74 -4.36 -1.89 25.02
CA SER A 74 -4.74 -3.31 24.92
C SER A 74 -6.25 -3.53 24.77
N THR A 75 -7.08 -2.59 25.23
CA THR A 75 -8.54 -2.68 25.15
C THR A 75 -9.07 -2.67 23.73
N LEU A 76 -8.35 -2.07 22.77
CA LEU A 76 -8.78 -2.07 21.37
C LEU A 76 -8.76 -3.49 20.78
N TYR A 77 -7.77 -4.30 21.16
CA TYR A 77 -7.64 -5.70 20.72
C TYR A 77 -8.75 -6.62 21.27
N SER A 78 -9.55 -6.15 22.24
CA SER A 78 -10.71 -6.88 22.76
C SER A 78 -12.02 -6.58 21.99
N CYS A 79 -11.99 -5.67 21.00
CA CYS A 79 -13.17 -5.28 20.23
C CYS A 79 -13.52 -6.30 19.15
N LEU A 80 -14.22 -7.38 19.53
CA LEU A 80 -14.58 -8.48 18.62
C LEU A 80 -15.64 -8.12 17.56
N GLN A 81 -16.28 -6.95 17.69
CA GLN A 81 -17.30 -6.46 16.75
C GLN A 81 -16.74 -5.61 15.61
N LEU A 82 -15.43 -5.32 15.62
CA LEU A 82 -14.80 -4.48 14.61
C LEU A 82 -14.93 -5.10 13.22
N ARG A 83 -15.40 -4.27 12.29
CA ARG A 83 -15.56 -4.53 10.87
C ARG A 83 -14.62 -3.66 10.03
N HIS A 84 -14.39 -2.43 10.45
CA HIS A 84 -13.51 -1.51 9.76
C HIS A 84 -12.51 -0.92 10.75
N LEU A 85 -11.22 -1.10 10.48
CA LEU A 85 -10.13 -0.59 11.31
C LEU A 85 -9.18 0.24 10.45
N ASP A 86 -9.07 1.51 10.76
CA ASP A 86 -8.16 2.47 10.15
C ASP A 86 -7.23 3.03 11.22
N LEU A 87 -5.92 2.83 11.04
CA LEU A 87 -4.91 3.26 11.99
C LEU A 87 -3.81 4.01 11.25
N SER A 88 -3.58 5.25 11.67
CA SER A 88 -2.53 6.11 11.14
C SER A 88 -1.52 6.49 12.24
N SER A 89 -0.21 6.40 11.94
CA SER A 89 0.89 6.79 12.85
C SER A 89 0.90 6.06 14.21
N CYS A 90 0.54 4.77 14.21
CA CYS A 90 0.40 3.94 15.41
C CYS A 90 1.52 2.88 15.54
N MET A 91 1.69 2.35 16.76
CA MET A 91 2.51 1.17 17.04
C MET A 91 1.61 0.03 17.50
N ILE A 92 1.57 -1.04 16.71
CA ILE A 92 0.79 -2.24 17.00
C ILE A 92 1.66 -3.26 17.72
N LYS A 93 1.20 -3.67 18.92
CA LYS A 93 1.80 -4.72 19.74
C LYS A 93 0.66 -5.51 20.40
N PRO A 94 0.14 -6.55 19.73
CA PRO A 94 -0.96 -7.33 20.26
C PRO A 94 -0.57 -8.03 21.56
N PRO A 95 -1.51 -8.18 22.52
CA PRO A 95 -1.26 -8.94 23.73
C PRO A 95 -1.11 -10.44 23.42
N PRO A 96 -0.41 -11.22 24.28
CA PRO A 96 -0.36 -12.68 24.14
C PRO A 96 -1.76 -13.28 24.15
N GLY A 97 -2.05 -14.18 23.19
CA GLY A 97 -3.37 -14.80 23.05
C GLY A 97 -4.39 -13.97 22.26
N PHE A 98 -3.97 -12.89 21.60
CA PHE A 98 -4.83 -12.19 20.66
C PHE A 98 -5.14 -13.08 19.43
N GLU A 99 -6.42 -13.42 19.27
CA GLU A 99 -6.92 -14.30 18.20
C GLU A 99 -7.28 -13.54 16.90
N GLY A 100 -6.87 -12.28 16.76
CA GLY A 100 -7.22 -11.44 15.62
C GLY A 100 -8.61 -10.80 15.69
N PHE A 101 -8.93 -10.01 14.67
CA PHE A 101 -10.24 -9.37 14.52
C PHE A 101 -11.13 -10.24 13.61
N THR A 102 -11.82 -11.22 14.21
CA THR A 102 -12.56 -12.25 13.45
C THR A 102 -13.71 -11.73 12.58
N ARG A 103 -14.19 -10.51 12.84
CA ARG A 103 -15.27 -9.85 12.08
C ARG A 103 -14.78 -8.74 11.14
N LEU A 104 -13.47 -8.54 11.04
CA LEU A 104 -12.91 -7.46 10.25
C LEU A 104 -13.12 -7.71 8.76
N ILE A 105 -13.63 -6.68 8.08
CA ILE A 105 -13.91 -6.64 6.65
C ILE A 105 -12.88 -5.75 5.94
N SER A 106 -12.47 -4.64 6.57
CA SER A 106 -11.52 -3.69 6.03
C SER A 106 -10.44 -3.36 7.05
N LEU A 107 -9.18 -3.40 6.62
CA LEU A 107 -8.01 -3.00 7.41
C LEU A 107 -7.21 -1.97 6.63
N ASP A 108 -7.05 -0.77 7.19
CA ASP A 108 -6.19 0.28 6.66
C ASP A 108 -5.13 0.65 7.69
N LEU A 109 -3.86 0.49 7.34
CA LEU A 109 -2.72 0.81 8.19
C LEU A 109 -1.82 1.81 7.47
N CYS A 110 -1.75 3.04 7.97
CA CYS A 110 -0.91 4.11 7.44
C CYS A 110 0.20 4.49 8.41
N ASP A 111 1.47 4.42 7.99
CA ASP A 111 2.64 4.74 8.83
C ASP A 111 2.64 4.01 10.19
N VAL A 112 2.19 2.75 10.18
CA VAL A 112 2.09 1.92 11.38
C VAL A 112 3.35 1.09 11.55
N VAL A 113 3.94 1.12 12.76
CA VAL A 113 5.06 0.24 13.12
C VAL A 113 4.53 -1.05 13.72
N ILE A 114 4.76 -2.14 12.99
CA ILE A 114 4.38 -3.52 13.33
C ILE A 114 5.50 -4.47 12.86
N ALA A 115 5.75 -5.55 13.59
CA ALA A 115 6.69 -6.58 13.16
C ALA A 115 6.05 -7.50 12.09
N ASP A 116 6.84 -7.99 11.14
CA ASP A 116 6.36 -8.75 9.97
C ASP A 116 5.55 -9.99 10.34
N ASP A 117 6.03 -10.75 11.33
CA ASP A 117 5.36 -11.94 11.87
C ASP A 117 4.02 -11.58 12.52
N VAL A 118 3.98 -10.47 13.24
CA VAL A 118 2.76 -9.96 13.87
C VAL A 118 1.75 -9.48 12.83
N LEU A 119 2.19 -8.78 11.78
CA LEU A 119 1.33 -8.32 10.69
C LEU A 119 0.74 -9.50 9.92
N SER A 120 1.57 -10.49 9.56
CA SER A 120 1.13 -11.69 8.84
C SER A 120 0.15 -12.51 9.69
N SER A 121 0.41 -12.63 10.99
CA SER A 121 -0.52 -13.24 11.95
C SER A 121 -1.84 -12.45 12.10
N LEU A 122 -1.77 -11.12 12.12
CA LEU A 122 -2.96 -10.27 12.19
C LEU A 122 -3.88 -10.49 10.97
N ILE A 123 -3.31 -10.48 9.77
CA ILE A 123 -4.06 -10.66 8.51
C ILE A 123 -4.67 -12.06 8.42
N SER A 124 -3.88 -13.10 8.71
CA SER A 124 -4.34 -14.50 8.65
C SER A 124 -5.44 -14.82 9.66
N ASN A 125 -5.47 -14.13 10.80
CA ASN A 125 -6.52 -14.26 11.81
C ASN A 125 -7.78 -13.40 11.53
N CYS A 126 -7.86 -12.74 10.36
CA CYS A 126 -9.05 -11.99 9.92
C CYS A 126 -9.74 -12.72 8.74
N PRO A 127 -10.53 -13.78 8.97
CA PRO A 127 -11.06 -14.63 7.91
C PRO A 127 -12.10 -13.96 7.01
N LEU A 128 -12.70 -12.85 7.46
CA LEU A 128 -13.70 -12.08 6.72
C LEU A 128 -13.11 -10.85 6.01
N LEU A 129 -11.78 -10.67 6.06
CA LEU A 129 -11.13 -9.52 5.48
C LEU A 129 -11.30 -9.54 3.96
N VAL A 130 -11.85 -8.44 3.43
CA VAL A 130 -12.11 -8.22 2.01
C VAL A 130 -11.13 -7.19 1.44
N ASP A 131 -10.90 -6.12 2.20
CA ASP A 131 -10.09 -4.98 1.77
C ASP A 131 -8.90 -4.79 2.73
N LEU A 132 -7.69 -4.79 2.18
CA LEU A 132 -6.45 -4.57 2.92
C LEU A 132 -5.67 -3.42 2.29
N THR A 133 -5.41 -2.38 3.07
CA THR A 133 -4.58 -1.24 2.69
C THR A 133 -3.42 -1.10 3.66
N LEU A 134 -2.20 -1.07 3.14
CA LEU A 134 -0.96 -0.95 3.90
C LEU A 134 -0.11 0.16 3.30
N HIS A 135 -0.01 1.30 3.99
CA HIS A 135 0.94 2.36 3.66
C HIS A 135 2.10 2.31 4.66
N SER A 136 3.24 1.74 4.26
CA SER A 136 4.43 1.65 5.11
C SER A 136 5.50 2.67 4.74
N SER A 137 5.92 3.47 5.72
CA SER A 137 7.11 4.34 5.63
C SER A 137 8.37 3.68 6.18
N THR A 138 8.28 2.49 6.80
CA THR A 138 9.43 1.79 7.36
C THR A 138 9.90 0.69 6.40
N GLY A 139 11.13 0.80 5.90
CA GLY A 139 11.73 -0.23 5.04
C GLY A 139 12.07 -1.49 5.82
N SER A 140 11.71 -2.64 5.23
CA SER A 140 12.23 -4.01 5.49
C SER A 140 11.15 -5.11 5.55
N HIS A 141 9.89 -4.82 5.21
CA HIS A 141 8.82 -5.82 5.39
C HIS A 141 8.87 -6.92 4.31
N SER A 142 8.97 -8.18 4.77
CA SER A 142 8.57 -9.35 3.97
C SER A 142 7.14 -9.70 4.35
N LEU A 143 6.19 -9.39 3.47
CA LEU A 143 4.76 -9.48 3.78
C LEU A 143 4.17 -10.78 3.22
N GLU A 144 3.65 -11.63 4.10
CA GLU A 144 2.79 -12.75 3.70
C GLU A 144 1.33 -12.38 3.91
N VAL A 145 0.58 -12.24 2.81
CA VAL A 145 -0.84 -11.93 2.82
C VAL A 145 -1.63 -13.23 2.67
N VAL A 146 -2.22 -13.69 3.77
CA VAL A 146 -3.07 -14.88 3.81
C VAL A 146 -4.53 -14.48 3.99
N GLY A 147 -5.39 -14.72 2.99
CA GLY A 147 -6.79 -14.29 3.10
C GLY A 147 -7.73 -14.91 2.07
N PRO A 148 -8.58 -15.88 2.45
CA PRO A 148 -9.49 -16.56 1.51
C PRO A 148 -10.60 -15.67 0.94
N ASN A 149 -10.91 -14.55 1.60
CA ASN A 149 -11.97 -13.63 1.21
C ASN A 149 -11.46 -12.27 0.73
N LEU A 150 -10.14 -12.08 0.68
CA LEU A 150 -9.53 -10.84 0.18
C LEU A 150 -9.92 -10.64 -1.28
N LYS A 151 -10.35 -9.41 -1.61
CA LYS A 151 -10.69 -8.98 -2.96
C LYS A 151 -9.81 -7.83 -3.43
N CYS A 152 -9.48 -6.91 -2.51
CA CYS A 152 -8.67 -5.75 -2.80
C CYS A 152 -7.47 -5.71 -1.83
N VAL A 153 -6.26 -5.64 -2.39
CA VAL A 153 -5.05 -5.41 -1.61
C VAL A 153 -4.32 -4.21 -2.20
N ARG A 154 -4.12 -3.19 -1.37
CA ARG A 154 -3.31 -2.03 -1.67
C ARG A 154 -2.11 -1.99 -0.74
N CYS A 155 -0.91 -2.13 -1.29
CA CYS A 155 0.33 -1.94 -0.57
C CYS A 155 1.03 -0.73 -1.15
N ASP A 156 1.47 0.20 -0.31
CA ASP A 156 2.25 1.37 -0.69
C ASP A 156 3.39 1.54 0.30
N GLY A 157 4.64 1.51 -0.15
CA GLY A 157 5.77 1.68 0.75
C GLY A 157 7.00 0.88 0.39
N HIS A 158 7.87 0.73 1.39
CA HIS A 158 9.13 0.01 1.27
C HIS A 158 8.95 -1.48 1.63
N PHE A 159 8.65 -2.32 0.64
CA PHE A 159 8.52 -3.77 0.81
C PHE A 159 9.67 -4.52 0.17
N ARG A 160 10.22 -5.52 0.88
CA ARG A 160 11.27 -6.41 0.36
C ARG A 160 10.70 -7.58 -0.42
N SER A 161 9.53 -8.06 -0.04
CA SER A 161 8.78 -9.07 -0.78
C SER A 161 7.33 -9.05 -0.33
N ILE A 162 6.43 -9.45 -1.24
CA ILE A 162 5.02 -9.65 -0.94
C ILE A 162 4.61 -10.99 -1.55
N CYS A 163 4.14 -11.90 -0.70
CA CYS A 163 3.65 -13.20 -1.11
C CYS A 163 2.16 -13.30 -0.78
N PHE A 164 1.38 -13.79 -1.74
CA PHE A 164 -0.05 -14.03 -1.55
C PHE A 164 -0.29 -15.53 -1.41
N THR A 165 -0.87 -15.95 -0.29
CA THR A 165 -1.19 -17.36 -0.06
C THR A 165 -2.68 -17.50 0.25
N ASN A 166 -3.33 -18.51 -0.34
CA ASN A 166 -4.76 -18.75 -0.17
C ASN A 166 -5.67 -17.54 -0.51
N THR A 167 -5.35 -16.79 -1.57
CA THR A 167 -6.05 -15.56 -2.01
C THR A 167 -6.82 -15.75 -3.32
N SER A 168 -7.59 -16.84 -3.43
CA SER A 168 -8.29 -17.21 -4.68
C SER A 168 -9.38 -16.23 -5.15
N ARG A 169 -9.81 -15.32 -4.27
CA ARG A 169 -10.85 -14.30 -4.54
C ARG A 169 -10.29 -12.90 -4.77
N LEU A 170 -8.97 -12.75 -4.69
CA LEU A 170 -8.30 -11.49 -4.94
C LEU A 170 -8.56 -11.10 -6.39
N ALA A 171 -8.97 -9.86 -6.62
CA ALA A 171 -9.31 -9.31 -7.94
C ALA A 171 -8.51 -8.03 -8.21
N ASP A 172 -8.36 -7.19 -7.19
CA ASP A 172 -7.67 -5.90 -7.29
C ASP A 172 -6.38 -5.91 -6.47
N VAL A 173 -5.25 -5.68 -7.13
CA VAL A 173 -3.92 -5.63 -6.49
C VAL A 173 -3.20 -4.35 -6.90
N CYS A 174 -3.08 -3.41 -5.97
CA CYS A 174 -2.30 -2.20 -6.17
C CYS A 174 -1.04 -2.26 -5.29
N VAL A 175 0.15 -2.30 -5.88
CA VAL A 175 1.42 -2.35 -5.14
C VAL A 175 2.31 -1.20 -5.58
N TYR A 176 2.41 -0.17 -4.76
CA TYR A 176 3.27 0.98 -4.95
C TYR A 176 4.57 0.77 -4.15
N LEU A 177 5.68 0.52 -4.84
CA LEU A 177 6.97 0.24 -4.19
C LEU A 177 7.82 1.52 -4.14
N LYS A 178 8.12 2.00 -2.95
CA LYS A 178 9.02 3.14 -2.74
C LYS A 178 10.45 2.63 -2.59
N GLY A 179 11.41 3.20 -3.32
CA GLY A 179 12.83 2.88 -3.16
C GLY A 179 13.44 3.52 -1.90
N GLU A 180 14.35 2.83 -1.21
CA GLU A 180 15.04 3.40 -0.04
C GLU A 180 15.85 4.66 -0.39
N ARG A 181 15.90 5.62 0.55
CA ARG A 181 16.75 6.81 0.42
C ARG A 181 18.22 6.41 0.46
N GLY A 182 18.86 6.34 -0.70
CA GLY A 182 20.32 6.29 -0.81
C GLY A 182 20.89 5.10 -1.57
N GLU A 183 20.07 4.14 -2.03
CA GLU A 183 20.55 3.05 -2.87
C GLU A 183 20.15 3.21 -4.34
N LEU A 184 21.17 3.04 -5.17
CA LEU A 184 21.17 3.25 -6.60
C LEU A 184 20.61 2.00 -7.31
N ARG A 185 19.67 2.25 -8.24
CA ARG A 185 19.15 1.34 -9.28
C ARG A 185 18.00 0.45 -8.80
N CYS A 186 16.99 0.27 -9.65
CA CYS A 186 16.16 -0.94 -9.66
C CYS A 186 17.13 -2.13 -9.75
N SER A 187 17.48 -2.72 -8.62
CA SER A 187 18.24 -3.96 -8.58
C SER A 187 17.38 -5.08 -9.20
N GLU A 188 18.00 -6.14 -9.70
CA GLU A 188 17.30 -7.36 -10.16
C GLU A 188 16.36 -7.94 -9.09
N GLU A 189 16.56 -7.56 -7.82
CA GLU A 189 15.69 -7.89 -6.69
C GLU A 189 14.30 -7.25 -6.83
N TYR A 190 14.17 -6.01 -7.34
CA TYR A 190 12.86 -5.36 -7.52
C TYR A 190 11.99 -6.07 -8.56
N ILE A 191 12.60 -6.54 -9.66
CA ILE A 191 11.90 -7.37 -10.64
C ILE A 191 11.54 -8.71 -10.03
N SER A 192 12.44 -9.29 -9.21
CA SER A 192 12.16 -10.54 -8.50
C SER A 192 10.94 -10.40 -7.58
N ILE A 193 10.74 -9.24 -6.94
CA ILE A 193 9.54 -8.94 -6.16
C ILE A 193 8.30 -8.85 -7.05
N SER A 194 8.37 -8.10 -8.14
CA SER A 194 7.27 -7.99 -9.12
C SER A 194 6.92 -9.33 -9.78
N VAL A 195 7.91 -10.21 -9.95
CA VAL A 195 7.74 -11.57 -10.47
C VAL A 195 7.13 -12.50 -9.42
N MET A 196 7.62 -12.45 -8.17
CA MET A 196 7.03 -13.20 -7.05
C MET A 196 5.56 -12.83 -6.80
N LEU A 197 5.22 -11.56 -7.01
CA LEU A 197 3.84 -11.06 -6.97
C LEU A 197 2.97 -11.76 -8.03
N LEU A 198 3.46 -11.93 -9.24
CA LEU A 198 2.70 -12.53 -10.34
C LEU A 198 2.57 -14.06 -10.22
N ASP A 199 3.58 -14.75 -9.70
CA ASP A 199 3.51 -16.20 -9.44
C ASP A 199 2.49 -16.56 -8.35
N SER A 200 2.30 -15.65 -7.39
CA SER A 200 1.46 -15.90 -6.21
C SER A 200 -0.02 -15.59 -6.43
N VAL A 201 -0.39 -14.87 -7.50
CA VAL A 201 -1.77 -14.37 -7.68
C VAL A 201 -2.42 -14.94 -8.95
N PRO A 202 -3.38 -15.86 -8.82
CA PRO A 202 -3.97 -16.55 -9.98
C PRO A 202 -5.05 -15.74 -10.72
N VAL A 203 -5.57 -14.63 -10.15
CA VAL A 203 -6.75 -13.90 -10.65
C VAL A 203 -6.60 -12.38 -10.47
N ILE A 204 -5.64 -11.73 -11.13
CA ILE A 204 -5.54 -10.26 -11.08
C ILE A 204 -6.41 -9.65 -12.20
N GLU A 205 -7.29 -8.71 -11.85
CA GLU A 205 -8.05 -7.87 -12.80
C GLU A 205 -7.44 -6.48 -12.97
N SER A 206 -6.92 -5.88 -11.88
CA SER A 206 -6.24 -4.59 -11.90
C SER A 206 -4.89 -4.66 -11.18
N LEU A 207 -3.83 -4.15 -11.82
CA LEU A 207 -2.46 -4.07 -11.28
C LEU A 207 -1.94 -2.64 -11.26
N GLY A 208 -1.71 -2.08 -10.06
CA GLY A 208 -1.05 -0.79 -9.88
C GLY A 208 0.41 -0.95 -9.47
N LEU A 209 1.35 -0.24 -10.10
CA LEU A 209 2.77 -0.17 -9.76
C LEU A 209 3.26 1.28 -9.75
N ASP A 210 4.14 1.65 -8.83
CA ASP A 210 4.80 2.96 -8.82
C ASP A 210 6.29 2.75 -8.55
N PHE A 211 7.13 3.20 -9.48
CA PHE A 211 8.58 3.12 -9.44
C PHE A 211 9.17 4.40 -8.81
N CYS A 212 8.84 4.65 -7.55
CA CYS A 212 9.31 5.81 -6.81
C CYS A 212 10.84 5.76 -6.60
N TYR A 213 11.60 6.53 -7.40
CA TYR A 213 13.04 6.74 -7.23
C TYR A 213 13.34 7.93 -6.30
N VAL A 214 14.23 7.70 -5.33
CA VAL A 214 14.88 8.79 -4.60
C VAL A 214 15.97 9.40 -5.49
N LYS A 215 15.74 10.63 -5.96
CA LYS A 215 16.68 11.58 -6.62
C LYS A 215 17.94 10.95 -7.25
N ALA A 216 17.95 10.85 -8.58
CA ALA A 216 19.18 10.71 -9.34
C ALA A 216 20.02 12.00 -9.27
N PHE A 217 21.33 11.85 -9.07
CA PHE A 217 22.30 12.92 -9.28
C PHE A 217 22.22 13.47 -10.71
N PRO A 218 22.44 14.78 -10.93
CA PRO A 218 22.56 15.32 -12.28
C PRO A 218 23.84 14.73 -12.92
N GLY A 219 23.67 13.79 -13.84
CA GLY A 219 24.77 13.22 -14.63
C GLY A 219 24.79 11.71 -14.81
N GLY A 220 23.86 10.95 -14.22
CA GLY A 220 23.76 9.51 -14.47
C GLY A 220 22.96 9.22 -15.73
N THR A 221 23.60 8.78 -16.82
CA THR A 221 22.89 8.11 -17.91
C THR A 221 22.40 6.77 -17.38
N SER A 222 21.13 6.67 -16.99
CA SER A 222 20.49 5.36 -16.95
C SER A 222 20.58 4.79 -18.37
N ASP A 223 21.16 3.61 -18.52
CA ASP A 223 21.30 2.91 -19.79
C ASP A 223 19.90 2.47 -20.27
N ILE A 224 19.12 3.42 -20.80
CA ILE A 224 17.86 3.14 -21.47
C ILE A 224 18.21 2.33 -22.73
N PRO A 225 17.75 1.06 -22.83
CA PRO A 225 18.13 0.21 -23.96
C PRO A 225 17.67 0.84 -25.27
N ILE A 226 18.60 0.96 -26.22
CA ILE A 226 18.30 1.45 -27.58
C ILE A 226 17.59 0.36 -28.40
N ASP A 227 17.85 -0.91 -28.06
CA ASP A 227 17.17 -2.11 -28.55
C ASP A 227 16.84 -2.99 -27.34
N LEU A 228 15.57 -3.13 -26.98
CA LEU A 228 15.15 -4.31 -26.22
C LEU A 228 15.12 -5.46 -27.22
N ASP A 229 15.85 -6.53 -26.93
CA ASP A 229 15.77 -7.72 -27.77
C ASP A 229 14.33 -8.23 -27.74
N LEU A 230 13.61 -8.02 -28.85
CA LEU A 230 12.19 -8.34 -28.99
C LEU A 230 11.96 -9.85 -29.14
N THR A 231 13.04 -10.65 -29.17
CA THR A 231 12.98 -12.06 -29.56
C THR A 231 12.75 -13.02 -28.41
N GLU A 232 13.18 -12.73 -27.17
CA GLU A 232 13.10 -13.73 -26.09
C GLU A 232 12.74 -13.11 -24.73
N VAL A 233 11.57 -13.48 -24.21
CA VAL A 233 11.27 -13.38 -22.77
C VAL A 233 12.06 -14.53 -22.12
N HIS A 234 13.34 -14.28 -21.82
CA HIS A 234 14.19 -15.26 -21.15
C HIS A 234 13.62 -15.59 -19.77
N GLY A 235 13.18 -16.84 -19.59
CA GLY A 235 12.52 -17.29 -18.36
C GLY A 235 11.01 -17.08 -18.44
N CYS A 236 10.34 -17.86 -19.28
CA CYS A 236 8.89 -17.94 -19.30
C CYS A 236 8.42 -18.56 -17.98
N LEU A 237 8.24 -17.74 -16.96
CA LEU A 237 7.36 -18.09 -15.86
C LEU A 237 6.02 -18.50 -16.48
N ASP A 238 5.44 -19.59 -16.00
CA ASP A 238 4.14 -20.12 -16.45
C ASP A 238 2.97 -19.23 -15.94
N VAL A 239 3.23 -17.93 -15.81
CA VAL A 239 2.29 -16.93 -15.36
C VAL A 239 1.35 -16.63 -16.52
N SER A 240 0.07 -16.81 -16.25
CA SER A 240 -1.02 -16.55 -17.20
C SER A 240 -1.90 -15.43 -16.63
N LEU A 241 -1.76 -14.20 -17.12
CA LEU A 241 -2.51 -13.03 -16.67
C LEU A 241 -3.84 -12.91 -17.43
N ASN A 242 -4.59 -14.01 -17.49
CA ASN A 242 -5.77 -14.15 -18.36
C ASN A 242 -6.97 -13.29 -17.95
N LYS A 243 -6.88 -12.64 -16.78
CA LYS A 243 -7.94 -11.80 -16.22
C LYS A 243 -7.55 -10.33 -16.10
N LEU A 244 -6.29 -9.98 -16.38
CA LEU A 244 -5.79 -8.62 -16.20
C LEU A 244 -6.39 -7.70 -17.27
N ARG A 245 -7.14 -6.69 -16.80
CA ARG A 245 -7.84 -5.70 -17.62
C ARG A 245 -7.18 -4.33 -17.54
N GLU A 246 -6.70 -3.96 -16.36
CA GLU A 246 -6.16 -2.64 -16.10
C GLU A 246 -4.76 -2.73 -15.51
N VAL A 247 -3.84 -1.92 -16.03
CA VAL A 247 -2.50 -1.74 -15.48
C VAL A 247 -2.24 -0.25 -15.32
N ASP A 248 -1.88 0.18 -14.11
CA ASP A 248 -1.44 1.54 -13.81
C ASP A 248 0.03 1.49 -13.39
N MET A 249 0.91 2.19 -14.09
CA MET A 249 2.33 2.29 -13.78
C MET A 249 2.73 3.75 -13.61
N LYS A 250 3.31 4.08 -12.46
CA LYS A 250 3.77 5.43 -12.14
C LYS A 250 5.28 5.54 -12.02
N ASN A 251 5.79 6.75 -12.24
CA ASN A 251 7.21 7.10 -12.12
C ASN A 251 8.17 6.23 -12.96
N VAL A 252 7.73 5.77 -14.13
CA VAL A 252 8.54 4.92 -15.02
C VAL A 252 9.76 5.69 -15.55
N SER A 253 10.95 5.14 -15.31
CA SER A 253 12.25 5.78 -15.63
C SER A 253 12.87 5.27 -16.94
N GLY A 254 12.34 4.17 -17.50
CA GLY A 254 12.81 3.56 -18.74
C GLY A 254 13.98 2.59 -18.55
N THR A 255 14.18 2.07 -17.35
CA THR A 255 15.21 1.04 -17.13
C THR A 255 14.91 -0.21 -17.94
N LYS A 256 15.94 -0.97 -18.31
CA LYS A 256 15.77 -2.27 -18.98
C LYS A 256 14.79 -3.19 -18.24
N ALA A 257 14.90 -3.19 -16.92
CA ALA A 257 14.04 -3.91 -15.99
C ALA A 257 12.55 -3.59 -16.17
N GLU A 258 12.20 -2.30 -16.07
CA GLU A 258 10.82 -1.82 -16.24
C GLU A 258 10.27 -2.18 -17.62
N LEU A 259 11.08 -2.01 -18.67
CA LEU A 259 10.66 -2.25 -20.05
C LEU A 259 10.46 -3.74 -20.36
N GLU A 260 11.31 -4.64 -19.83
CA GLU A 260 11.09 -6.09 -19.94
C GLU A 260 9.85 -6.53 -19.15
N PHE A 261 9.59 -5.92 -17.99
CA PHE A 261 8.39 -6.21 -17.21
C PHE A 261 7.11 -5.75 -17.93
N ILE A 262 7.10 -4.55 -18.51
CA ILE A 262 6.00 -4.07 -19.37
C ILE A 262 5.79 -5.03 -20.55
N LYS A 263 6.88 -5.44 -21.21
CA LYS A 263 6.83 -6.42 -22.31
C LYS A 263 6.23 -7.75 -21.85
N LEU A 264 6.59 -8.26 -20.68
CA LEU A 264 6.01 -9.47 -20.10
C LEU A 264 4.50 -9.32 -19.88
N LEU A 265 4.05 -8.22 -19.25
CA LEU A 265 2.62 -7.96 -19.02
C LEU A 265 1.85 -7.91 -20.34
N LEU A 266 2.35 -7.18 -21.34
CA LEU A 266 1.70 -7.08 -22.65
C LEU A 266 1.63 -8.43 -23.37
N ALA A 267 2.64 -9.29 -23.20
CA ALA A 267 2.69 -10.62 -23.82
C ALA A 267 1.79 -11.64 -23.10
N LYS A 268 1.57 -11.49 -21.79
CA LYS A 268 0.86 -12.47 -20.95
C LYS A 268 -0.57 -12.07 -20.57
N SER A 269 -1.04 -10.91 -21.02
CA SER A 269 -2.37 -10.36 -20.71
C SER A 269 -3.26 -10.27 -21.97
N PRO A 270 -3.97 -11.36 -22.34
CA PRO A 270 -4.73 -11.43 -23.58
C PRO A 270 -6.02 -10.59 -23.59
N ILE A 271 -6.53 -10.20 -22.42
CA ILE A 271 -7.77 -9.40 -22.28
C ILE A 271 -7.54 -7.98 -21.73
N LEU A 272 -6.29 -7.52 -21.73
CA LEU A 272 -5.93 -6.20 -21.24
C LEU A 272 -6.72 -5.11 -22.00
N GLU A 273 -7.36 -4.20 -21.27
CA GLU A 273 -8.16 -3.10 -21.80
C GLU A 273 -7.36 -1.80 -21.76
N THR A 274 -6.73 -1.50 -20.63
CA THR A 274 -5.99 -0.25 -20.43
C THR A 274 -4.64 -0.48 -19.75
N MET A 275 -3.61 0.21 -20.24
CA MET A 275 -2.29 0.32 -19.60
C MET A 275 -1.90 1.80 -19.53
N LEU A 276 -1.95 2.36 -18.33
CA LEU A 276 -1.54 3.72 -18.01
C LEU A 276 -0.08 3.71 -17.58
N ILE A 277 0.73 4.57 -18.20
CA ILE A 277 2.16 4.71 -17.90
C ILE A 277 2.46 6.19 -17.68
N GLU A 278 2.66 6.57 -16.42
CA GLU A 278 3.15 7.89 -16.03
C GLU A 278 4.68 7.86 -15.95
N LEU A 279 5.31 8.71 -16.76
CA LEU A 279 6.77 8.82 -16.82
C LEU A 279 7.32 9.57 -15.62
N ASN A 280 8.53 9.20 -15.19
CA ASN A 280 9.20 9.84 -14.07
C ASN A 280 9.45 11.34 -14.34
N SER A 281 8.99 12.19 -13.44
CA SER A 281 9.10 13.67 -13.54
C SER A 281 10.53 14.22 -13.66
N SER A 282 11.56 13.42 -13.38
CA SER A 282 12.96 13.81 -13.52
C SER A 282 13.57 13.54 -14.90
N LEU A 283 12.83 12.90 -15.81
CA LEU A 283 13.30 12.61 -17.16
C LEU A 283 13.38 13.87 -18.03
N GLY A 284 14.37 13.91 -18.91
CA GLY A 284 14.41 14.90 -20.00
C GLY A 284 13.71 14.37 -21.25
N LEU A 285 13.23 15.28 -22.11
CA LEU A 285 12.51 14.97 -23.36
C LEU A 285 13.17 13.89 -24.24
N VAL A 286 14.51 13.85 -24.29
CA VAL A 286 15.24 12.82 -25.07
C VAL A 286 15.04 11.42 -24.49
N ALA A 287 15.02 11.29 -23.16
CA ALA A 287 14.79 10.02 -22.48
C ALA A 287 13.34 9.57 -22.65
N GLU A 288 12.37 10.49 -22.49
CA GLU A 288 10.95 10.22 -22.72
C GLU A 288 10.71 9.70 -24.15
N LEU A 289 11.23 10.38 -25.17
CA LEU A 289 11.11 9.94 -26.57
C LEU A 289 11.71 8.55 -26.82
N ARG A 290 12.78 8.17 -26.12
CA ARG A 290 13.36 6.82 -26.22
C ARG A 290 12.42 5.78 -25.63
N ILE A 291 11.85 6.04 -24.46
CA ILE A 291 10.88 5.16 -23.81
C ILE A 291 9.66 4.96 -24.70
N VAL A 292 9.07 6.04 -25.21
CA VAL A 292 7.90 5.97 -26.11
C VAL A 292 8.21 5.16 -27.37
N LYS A 293 9.40 5.34 -27.98
CA LYS A 293 9.82 4.55 -29.14
C LYS A 293 9.95 3.06 -28.86
N VAL A 294 10.37 2.69 -27.66
CA VAL A 294 10.44 1.29 -27.24
C VAL A 294 9.04 0.73 -27.04
N LEU A 295 8.21 1.42 -26.24
CA LEU A 295 6.87 0.96 -25.87
C LEU A 295 5.96 0.76 -27.09
N THR A 296 6.04 1.68 -28.07
CA THR A 296 5.28 1.59 -29.33
C THR A 296 5.65 0.38 -30.20
N ARG A 297 6.82 -0.24 -29.98
CA ARG A 297 7.28 -1.43 -30.72
C ARG A 297 6.89 -2.74 -30.02
N LEU A 298 6.42 -2.69 -28.78
CA LEU A 298 6.06 -3.89 -28.03
C LEU A 298 4.80 -4.54 -28.62
N ARG A 299 4.86 -5.87 -28.79
CA ARG A 299 3.69 -6.65 -29.21
C ARG A 299 2.75 -6.84 -28.03
N ARG A 300 1.45 -6.78 -28.33
CA ARG A 300 0.36 -6.94 -27.35
C ARG A 300 -0.37 -8.24 -27.64
N ALA A 301 -0.64 -9.02 -26.60
CA ALA A 301 -1.51 -10.18 -26.69
C ALA A 301 -2.98 -9.77 -26.83
N SER A 302 -3.39 -8.69 -26.14
CA SER A 302 -4.73 -8.11 -26.29
C SER A 302 -4.78 -7.17 -27.51
N PRO A 303 -5.75 -7.38 -28.44
CA PRO A 303 -5.97 -6.48 -29.57
C PRO A 303 -6.70 -5.19 -29.17
N GLN A 304 -7.33 -5.16 -27.99
CA GLN A 304 -8.12 -4.02 -27.49
C GLN A 304 -7.34 -3.16 -26.48
N ALA A 305 -6.14 -3.58 -26.07
CA ALA A 305 -5.36 -2.86 -25.07
C ALA A 305 -4.95 -1.46 -25.56
N GLU A 306 -5.47 -0.44 -24.89
CA GLU A 306 -5.06 0.95 -25.04
C GLU A 306 -3.86 1.24 -24.13
N MET A 307 -2.79 1.80 -24.71
CA MET A 307 -1.59 2.19 -23.95
C MET A 307 -1.53 3.71 -23.91
N ASN A 308 -1.73 4.26 -22.72
CA ASN A 308 -1.84 5.69 -22.47
C ASN A 308 -0.62 6.15 -21.70
N LEU A 309 0.16 7.03 -22.33
CA LEU A 309 1.34 7.63 -21.75
C LEU A 309 0.97 9.00 -21.18
N VAL A 310 1.22 9.19 -19.89
CA VAL A 310 1.03 10.47 -19.21
C VAL A 310 2.43 11.04 -18.96
N SER A 311 2.80 12.03 -19.76
CA SER A 311 3.91 12.94 -19.47
C SER A 311 3.33 14.23 -18.92
N ARG A 312 4.02 14.90 -18.01
CA ARG A 312 3.54 16.14 -17.42
C ARG A 312 3.36 17.22 -18.50
N ASP A 313 2.11 17.54 -18.82
CA ASP A 313 1.69 18.92 -19.09
C ASP A 313 1.46 19.62 -17.73
N GLU A 314 1.74 20.91 -17.72
CA GLU A 314 1.91 21.81 -16.58
C GLU A 314 0.75 21.84 -15.55
N ASP A 315 1.10 21.67 -14.27
CA ASP A 315 0.39 22.19 -13.08
C ASP A 315 1.43 22.86 -12.17
#